data_AF-A0A3B0W514-F1
#
_entry.id   AF-A0A3B0W514-F1
#
_cell.length_a   1.000
_cell.length_b   1.000
_cell.length_c   1.000
_cell.angle_alpha   90.00
_cell.angle_beta   90.00
_cell.angle_gamma   90.00
#
_symmetry.space_group_name_H-M   'P 1'
#
loop_
_entity.id
_entity.type
_entity.pdbx_description
1 polymer ?
#
loop_
_entity_poly.entity_id
_entity_poly.type
_entity_poly.pdbx_seq_one_letter_code
_entity_poly.pdbx_strand_id
1 'polypeptide(L)'
;MKIIPVILSGGAGTRLWPVSRKAYPKPFMQLADGKTLAGLTFDRALDIATEGEVVTVTSRDYYFLCKDIYKKNTQCEIEKQTFLLEPAGR
;
A
#
# COMPACT_ATOMS: atom_id res chain seq x y z
N MET A 1 -17.22 5.65 16.94
CA MET A 1 -17.01 6.48 15.72
C MET A 1 -16.41 5.56 14.67
N LYS A 2 -16.94 5.54 13.43
CA LYS A 2 -16.41 4.69 12.36
C LYS A 2 -15.21 5.39 11.69
N ILE A 3 -14.08 4.69 11.58
CA ILE A 3 -12.83 5.16 10.95
C ILE A 3 -12.51 4.26 9.78
N ILE A 4 -12.32 4.87 8.60
CA ILE A 4 -11.83 4.22 7.38
C ILE A 4 -10.51 4.89 6.99
N PRO A 5 -9.36 4.26 7.23
CA PRO A 5 -8.07 4.80 6.83
C PRO A 5 -7.92 4.81 5.31
N VAL A 6 -7.26 5.86 4.80
CA VAL A 6 -6.95 5.99 3.37
C VAL A 6 -5.43 6.03 3.18
N ILE A 7 -4.90 5.06 2.45
CA ILE A 7 -3.49 5.00 2.05
C ILE A 7 -3.36 5.54 0.62
N LEU A 8 -2.58 6.60 0.46
CA LEU A 8 -2.20 7.11 -0.86
C LEU A 8 -0.89 6.44 -1.28
N SER A 9 -1.00 5.36 -2.05
CA SER A 9 0.13 4.57 -2.54
C SER A 9 0.40 4.89 -4.01
N GLY A 10 1.02 6.04 -4.25
CA GLY A 10 1.35 6.52 -5.59
C GLY A 10 2.69 7.24 -5.67
N GLY A 11 3.05 7.65 -6.89
CA GLY A 11 4.25 8.42 -7.18
C GLY A 11 5.34 7.60 -7.88
N ALA A 12 5.83 8.10 -9.02
CA ALA A 12 6.89 7.49 -9.81
C ALA A 12 8.27 7.44 -9.09
N GLY A 13 8.35 7.88 -7.82
CA GLY A 13 9.59 7.87 -7.05
C GLY A 13 10.65 8.86 -7.51
N THR A 14 10.29 9.87 -8.31
CA THR A 14 11.23 10.82 -8.94
C THR A 14 12.04 11.65 -7.94
N ARG A 15 11.54 11.84 -6.72
CA ARG A 15 12.24 12.57 -5.63
C ARG A 15 13.31 11.75 -4.89
N LEU A 16 13.38 10.43 -5.11
CA LEU A 16 14.28 9.52 -4.40
C LEU A 16 15.18 8.74 -5.36
N TRP A 17 15.44 9.32 -6.52
CA TRP A 17 16.47 8.88 -7.43
C TRP A 17 17.85 8.97 -6.76
N PRO A 18 18.77 7.98 -6.91
CA PRO A 18 18.70 6.79 -7.77
C PRO A 18 18.09 5.54 -7.11
N VAL A 19 17.65 5.63 -5.86
CA VAL A 19 17.17 4.50 -5.04
C VAL A 19 15.79 4.01 -5.50
N SER A 20 14.92 4.92 -5.92
CA SER A 20 13.61 4.56 -6.50
C SER A 20 13.71 4.53 -8.03
N ARG A 21 13.68 3.34 -8.61
CA ARG A 21 13.57 3.15 -10.06
C ARG A 21 12.13 2.76 -10.41
N LYS A 22 11.67 3.02 -11.64
CA LYS A 22 10.35 2.53 -12.12
C LYS A 22 10.15 1.03 -11.87
N ALA A 23 11.21 0.24 -11.96
CA ALA A 23 11.21 -1.21 -11.72
C ALA A 23 11.18 -1.61 -10.22
N TYR A 24 11.61 -0.73 -9.31
CA TYR A 24 11.67 -0.98 -7.87
C TYR A 24 11.17 0.26 -7.10
N PRO A 25 9.84 0.47 -7.06
CA PRO A 25 9.27 1.62 -6.39
C PRO A 25 9.49 1.50 -4.88
N LYS A 26 9.92 2.61 -4.25
CA LYS A 26 10.24 2.66 -2.82
C LYS A 26 9.22 1.99 -1.89
N PRO A 27 7.89 2.15 -2.06
CA PRO A 27 6.91 1.52 -1.17
C PRO A 27 7.05 -0.01 -1.03
N PHE A 28 7.63 -0.67 -2.03
CA PHE A 28 7.69 -2.13 -2.12
C PHE A 28 9.07 -2.72 -1.82
N MET A 29 10.04 -1.86 -1.49
CA MET A 29 11.35 -2.30 -1.02
C MET A 29 11.22 -3.04 0.31
N GLN A 30 11.90 -4.18 0.44
CA GLN A 30 12.06 -4.89 1.70
C GLN A 30 13.08 -4.17 2.57
N LEU A 31 12.73 -3.97 3.83
CA LEU A 31 13.60 -3.44 4.87
C LEU A 31 14.40 -4.58 5.51
N ALA A 32 15.32 -4.25 6.42
CA ALA A 32 16.17 -5.21 7.11
C ALA A 32 15.37 -6.26 7.92
N ASP A 33 14.13 -5.95 8.30
CA ASP A 33 13.21 -6.84 9.01
C ASP A 33 12.35 -7.71 8.06
N GLY A 34 12.59 -7.66 6.76
CA GLY A 34 11.85 -8.41 5.74
C GLY A 34 10.48 -7.84 5.38
N LYS A 35 10.02 -6.76 6.06
CA LYS A 35 8.76 -6.08 5.76
C LYS A 35 8.95 -5.01 4.69
N THR A 36 7.87 -4.62 4.02
CA THR A 36 7.88 -3.50 3.07
C THR A 36 7.31 -2.23 3.70
N LEU A 37 7.69 -1.06 3.17
CA LEU A 37 7.12 0.22 3.63
C LEU A 37 5.59 0.27 3.44
N ALA A 38 5.09 -0.28 2.34
CA ALA A 38 3.67 -0.42 2.07
C ALA A 38 3.00 -1.36 3.09
N GLY A 39 3.65 -2.49 3.41
CA GLY A 39 3.15 -3.45 4.41
C GLY A 39 3.09 -2.83 5.80
N LEU A 40 4.17 -2.20 6.26
CA LEU A 40 4.19 -1.49 7.56
C LEU A 40 3.18 -0.34 7.63
N THR A 41 2.87 0.31 6.51
CA THR A 41 1.84 1.35 6.47
C THR A 41 0.45 0.76 6.55
N PHE A 42 0.23 -0.37 5.89
CA PHE A 42 -1.02 -1.11 5.95
C PHE A 42 -1.28 -1.70 7.35
N ASP A 43 -0.26 -2.31 7.98
CA ASP A 43 -0.36 -2.83 9.35
C ASP A 43 -0.86 -1.73 10.31
N ARG A 44 -0.21 -0.55 10.28
CA ARG A 44 -0.62 0.60 11.11
C ARG A 44 -2.01 1.14 10.78
N ALA A 45 -2.43 1.06 9.53
CA ALA A 45 -3.77 1.49 9.12
C ALA A 45 -4.83 0.50 9.63
N LEU A 46 -4.54 -0.80 9.53
CA LEU A 46 -5.45 -1.85 10.00
C LEU A 46 -5.69 -1.76 11.51
N ASP A 47 -4.66 -1.42 12.29
CA ASP A 47 -4.77 -1.26 13.76
C ASP A 47 -5.79 -0.18 14.19
N ILE A 48 -6.09 0.79 13.33
CA ILE A 48 -7.05 1.87 13.62
C ILE A 48 -8.37 1.74 12.84
N ALA A 49 -8.45 0.80 11.90
CA ALA A 49 -9.64 0.59 11.07
C ALA A 49 -10.75 -0.07 11.90
N THR A 50 -11.91 0.58 11.99
CA THR A 50 -12.99 0.10 12.88
C THR A 50 -13.56 -1.25 12.45
N GLU A 51 -13.65 -1.50 11.15
CA GLU A 51 -14.20 -2.74 10.58
C GLU A 51 -13.15 -3.55 9.82
N GLY A 52 -11.87 -3.18 9.95
CA GLY A 52 -10.76 -3.79 9.22
C GLY A 52 -10.68 -3.40 7.74
N GLU A 53 -11.50 -2.46 7.27
CA GLU A 53 -11.40 -1.89 5.91
C GLU A 53 -10.36 -0.77 5.86
N VAL A 54 -9.45 -0.87 4.89
CA VAL A 54 -8.53 0.20 4.50
C VAL A 54 -8.71 0.48 3.01
N VAL A 55 -8.85 1.76 2.66
CA VAL A 55 -8.91 2.20 1.25
C VAL A 55 -7.51 2.51 0.77
N THR A 56 -7.09 1.88 -0.33
CA THR A 56 -5.81 2.17 -0.98
C THR A 56 -6.01 2.82 -2.34
N VAL A 57 -5.54 4.05 -2.47
CA VAL A 57 -5.50 4.78 -3.74
C VAL A 57 -4.16 4.53 -4.41
N THR A 58 -4.16 3.98 -5.63
CA THR A 58 -2.93 3.57 -6.33
C THR A 58 -3.14 3.54 -7.85
N SER A 59 -2.06 3.48 -8.63
CA SER A 59 -2.17 3.18 -10.06
C SER A 59 -2.48 1.70 -10.32
N ARG A 60 -2.97 1.38 -11.52
CA ARG A 60 -3.20 0.00 -11.98
C ARG A 60 -1.92 -0.84 -11.94
N ASP A 61 -0.76 -0.24 -12.23
CA ASP A 61 0.53 -0.93 -12.26
C ASP A 61 0.94 -1.49 -10.89
N TYR A 62 0.49 -0.84 -9.81
CA TYR A 62 0.86 -1.22 -8.44
C TYR A 62 -0.24 -1.98 -7.69
N TYR A 63 -1.43 -2.12 -8.27
CA TYR A 63 -2.56 -2.81 -7.65
C TYR A 63 -2.21 -4.21 -7.15
N PHE A 64 -1.67 -5.05 -8.03
CA PHE A 64 -1.32 -6.44 -7.68
C PHE A 64 -0.22 -6.50 -6.62
N LEU A 65 0.75 -5.60 -6.68
CA LEU A 65 1.85 -5.56 -5.74
C LEU A 65 1.38 -5.16 -4.33
N CYS A 66 0.52 -4.14 -4.21
CA CYS A 66 -0.12 -3.79 -2.94
C CYS A 66 -0.95 -4.96 -2.40
N LYS A 67 -1.79 -5.56 -3.26
CA LYS A 67 -2.65 -6.69 -2.90
C LYS A 67 -1.85 -7.87 -2.36
N ASP A 68 -0.75 -8.24 -3.02
CA ASP A 68 0.10 -9.35 -2.61
C ASP A 68 0.86 -9.08 -1.31
N ILE A 69 1.22 -7.82 -1.05
CA ILE A 69 1.81 -7.42 0.24
C ILE A 69 0.78 -7.53 1.35
N TYR A 70 -0.44 -7.02 1.16
CA TYR A 70 -1.47 -7.03 2.21
C TYR A 70 -1.90 -8.45 2.57
N LYS A 71 -1.98 -9.35 1.59
CA LYS A 71 -2.24 -10.79 1.80
C LYS A 71 -1.23 -11.48 2.73
N LYS A 72 -0.01 -10.95 2.89
CA LYS A 72 0.99 -11.53 3.80
C LYS A 72 0.69 -11.21 5.27
N ASN A 73 -0.13 -10.20 5.55
CA ASN A 73 -0.59 -9.92 6.90
C ASN A 73 -1.73 -10.88 7.26
N THR A 74 -1.54 -11.67 8.32
CA THR A 74 -2.50 -12.69 8.77
C THR A 74 -3.81 -12.13 9.30
N GLN A 75 -3.84 -10.86 9.70
CA GLN A 75 -5.03 -10.14 10.15
C GLN A 75 -5.81 -9.52 8.99
N CYS A 76 -5.25 -9.55 7.77
CA CYS A 76 -5.89 -8.97 6.60
C CYS A 76 -6.97 -9.88 6.02
N GLU A 77 -8.22 -9.44 6.10
CA GLU A 77 -9.28 -9.96 5.24
C GLU A 77 -9.26 -9.21 3.91
N ILE A 78 -8.67 -9.81 2.87
CA ILE A 78 -8.42 -9.12 1.59
C ILE A 78 -9.70 -8.65 0.89
N GLU A 79 -10.81 -9.37 1.10
CA GLU A 79 -12.12 -9.04 0.53
C GLU A 79 -12.75 -7.78 1.14
N LYS A 80 -12.26 -7.33 2.31
CA LYS A 80 -12.67 -6.06 2.93
C LYS A 80 -11.84 -4.88 2.44
N GLN A 81 -10.78 -5.11 1.66
CA GLN A 81 -9.87 -4.03 1.26
C GLN A 81 -10.33 -3.41 -0.06
N THR A 82 -10.50 -2.09 -0.05
CA THR A 82 -10.96 -1.33 -1.21
C THR A 82 -9.77 -0.70 -1.93
N PHE A 83 -9.68 -0.91 -3.25
CA PHE A 83 -8.64 -0.30 -4.10
C PHE A 83 -9.27 0.70 -5.07
N LEU A 84 -8.87 1.96 -4.96
CA LEU A 84 -9.23 3.02 -5.91
C LEU A 84 -8.09 3.19 -6.92
N LEU A 85 -8.34 2.77 -8.16
CA LEU A 85 -7.32 2.79 -9.22
C LEU A 85 -7.35 4.12 -9.98
N GLU A 86 -6.29 4.91 -9.83
CA GLU A 86 -6.15 6.18 -10.55
C GLU A 86 -5.82 5.93 -12.04
N PRO A 87 -6.45 6.66 -12.98
CA PRO A 87 -6.22 6.47 -14.41
C PRO A 87 -4.84 6.97 -14.88
N ALA A 88 -4.29 7.97 -14.20
CA ALA A 88 -2.96 8.52 -14.43
C ALA A 88 -2.49 9.29 -13.18
N GLY A 89 -1.17 9.36 -12.97
CA GLY A 89 -0.60 10.22 -11.92
C GLY A 89 -0.81 11.70 -12.25
N ARG A 90 -1.07 12.52 -11.23
CA ARG A 90 -1.13 13.98 -11.31
C ARG A 90 0.08 14.63 -10.68
#